data_AF-A0A7X8B3W1-F1
#
_entry.id   AF-A0A7X8B3W1-F1
#
_cell.length_a   1.000
_cell.length_b   1.000
_cell.length_c   1.000
_cell.angle_alpha   90.00
_cell.angle_beta   90.00
_cell.angle_gamma   90.00
#
_symmetry.space_group_name_H-M   'P 1'
#
loop_
_entity.id
_entity.type
_entity.pdbx_description
1 polymer ?
#
loop_
_entity_poly.entity_id
_entity_poly.type
_entity_poly.pdbx_seq_one_letter_code
_entity_poly.pdbx_strand_id
1 'polypeptide(L)'
;MIYRYLSYTLTLGSPAILSALGGDPNSSSTLLFIPGPAVRGALAKALGDPGRDGAKQQEFSDLVLGGRVRYLNVYPSAGGRRTFPMPLSLRREKNKAEESQTVAATDIAAFDGHCTDGHDLSACWPEEQLTSLGEAFISIGGGKPVAMHPTVSARIHHQRDRRKGRAWKDQEGTTHGAIFTFESLDAGQTFQGLIQIRGETDEACRQAADRIRELLGDTLLVGRSRRAGYGGLAVITWGEVRDREVRGAGSEGLRPVTEDIAEGETFRLLLISACIVRNPQTGQMDPEALTMILQKRFSGPAKLLRKRWAFEIVGGFNRKWRLETPQVPAVSAGSVFVFEAVQDIPFAELQQIEHEGLGERREEGFGRVLFLDAPLQRLNVYKPEDDRMSQDRSGEPPDLVREIEQRILSRRVAKKIEEEAAKLLAQVKHLPTNSLIGRLRLPLRKGPDEAIETLQRWLDGHQESERLKRPAMEQLERCRLDGGQTLKDWLLAASRQENIVQWIQPRVLANRHHISSEETAGEFLRDEWKRWALLLMDAVLAGLALRNKREEGNDG
;
A
#
# COMPACT_ATOMS: atom_id res chain seq x y z
N MET A 1 -13.11 0.59 -34.02
CA MET A 1 -13.22 1.55 -32.89
C MET A 1 -11.85 2.15 -32.65
N ILE A 2 -11.79 3.46 -32.44
CA ILE A 2 -10.56 4.22 -32.21
C ILE A 2 -10.49 4.63 -30.74
N TYR A 3 -9.28 4.58 -30.18
CA TYR A 3 -8.99 5.06 -28.83
C TYR A 3 -8.10 6.29 -28.90
N ARG A 4 -8.45 7.30 -28.10
CA ARG A 4 -7.68 8.52 -27.92
C ARG A 4 -7.56 8.84 -26.43
N TYR A 5 -6.46 9.43 -26.04
CA TYR A 5 -6.13 9.78 -24.66
C TYR A 5 -5.93 11.27 -24.57
N LEU A 6 -6.90 11.97 -24.00
CA LEU A 6 -6.79 13.40 -23.70
C LEU A 6 -5.90 13.56 -22.46
N SER A 7 -4.72 14.14 -22.63
CA SER A 7 -3.76 14.35 -21.55
C SER A 7 -3.96 15.69 -20.84
N TYR A 8 -3.67 15.73 -19.55
CA TYR A 8 -3.68 16.95 -18.75
C TYR A 8 -2.78 16.82 -17.52
N THR A 9 -2.33 17.96 -17.02
CA THR A 9 -1.60 18.09 -15.75
C THR A 9 -2.47 18.83 -14.75
N LEU A 10 -2.54 18.34 -13.53
CA LEU A 10 -3.15 18.99 -12.38
C LEU A 10 -2.05 19.53 -11.47
N THR A 11 -2.02 20.84 -11.26
CA THR A 11 -1.16 21.48 -10.26
C THR A 11 -2.01 21.84 -9.05
N LEU A 12 -1.74 21.23 -7.88
CA LEU A 12 -2.51 21.50 -6.67
C LEU A 12 -2.24 22.92 -6.17
N GLY A 13 -3.22 23.82 -6.26
CA GLY A 13 -3.15 25.17 -5.68
C GLY A 13 -3.45 25.19 -4.17
N SER A 14 -4.01 24.11 -3.63
CA SER A 14 -4.29 23.95 -2.20
C SER A 14 -4.22 22.47 -1.80
N PRO A 15 -4.02 22.15 -0.51
CA PRO A 15 -3.96 20.77 -0.05
C PRO A 15 -5.24 20.00 -0.37
N ALA A 16 -5.12 18.71 -0.67
CA ALA A 16 -6.23 17.87 -1.07
C ALA A 16 -6.27 16.57 -0.25
N ILE A 17 -7.43 16.29 0.35
CA ILE A 17 -7.71 15.01 1.02
C ILE A 17 -8.45 14.09 0.07
N LEU A 18 -7.81 13.03 -0.37
CA LEU A 18 -8.37 12.00 -1.24
C LEU A 18 -8.61 10.78 -0.37
N SER A 19 -9.81 10.63 0.19
CA SER A 19 -10.09 9.59 1.19
C SER A 19 -9.61 8.20 0.76
N ALA A 20 -8.66 7.65 1.49
CA ALA A 20 -8.29 6.24 1.40
C ALA A 20 -9.23 5.40 2.26
N LEU A 21 -9.37 4.12 1.93
CA LEU A 21 -10.11 3.17 2.76
C LEU A 21 -9.29 2.76 3.99
N GLY A 22 -9.96 2.65 5.13
CA GLY A 22 -9.33 2.34 6.40
C GLY A 22 -8.74 3.57 7.12
N GLY A 23 -8.52 3.43 8.43
CA GLY A 23 -8.05 4.51 9.31
C GLY A 23 -8.51 4.29 10.76
N ASP A 24 -7.96 5.05 11.69
CA ASP A 24 -8.56 5.18 13.03
C ASP A 24 -9.79 6.11 12.91
N PRO A 25 -10.87 5.95 13.70
CA PRO A 25 -12.00 6.89 13.67
C PRO A 25 -11.59 8.37 13.84
N ASN A 26 -10.43 8.62 14.45
CA ASN A 26 -9.84 9.92 14.68
C ASN A 26 -8.71 10.28 13.68
N SER A 27 -8.46 9.47 12.66
CA SER A 27 -7.51 9.78 11.59
C SER A 27 -8.06 9.42 10.21
N SER A 28 -7.88 10.32 9.24
CA SER A 28 -8.23 10.07 7.84
C SER A 28 -6.97 10.14 7.01
N SER A 29 -6.63 9.02 6.38
CA SER A 29 -5.56 8.93 5.42
C SER A 29 -5.97 9.45 4.04
N THR A 30 -4.97 9.80 3.23
CA THR A 30 -5.16 10.24 1.85
C THR A 30 -4.51 9.25 0.88
N LEU A 31 -5.14 9.04 -0.28
CA LEU A 31 -4.52 8.41 -1.42
C LEU A 31 -3.35 9.28 -1.89
N LEU A 32 -2.29 8.62 -2.36
CA LEU A 32 -1.09 9.26 -2.93
C LEU A 32 -1.29 9.69 -4.40
N PHE A 33 -2.52 9.59 -4.91
CA PHE A 33 -2.87 9.97 -6.28
C PHE A 33 -4.32 10.48 -6.29
N ILE A 34 -4.71 11.15 -7.37
CA ILE A 34 -6.10 11.59 -7.54
C ILE A 34 -6.82 10.50 -8.34
N PRO A 35 -7.82 9.81 -7.77
CA PRO A 35 -8.45 8.67 -8.42
C PRO A 35 -9.35 9.13 -9.57
N GLY A 36 -9.47 8.32 -10.62
CA GLY A 36 -10.32 8.58 -11.79
C GLY A 36 -11.76 9.04 -11.47
N PRO A 37 -12.45 8.44 -10.47
CA PRO A 37 -13.77 8.88 -10.03
C PRO A 37 -13.85 10.32 -9.54
N ALA A 38 -12.75 10.90 -9.03
CA ALA A 38 -12.74 12.30 -8.61
C ALA A 38 -12.89 13.25 -9.80
N VAL A 39 -12.24 12.93 -10.93
CA VAL A 39 -12.33 13.69 -12.19
C VAL A 39 -13.67 13.42 -12.86
N ARG A 40 -14.10 12.14 -12.93
CA ARG A 40 -15.42 11.74 -13.43
C ARG A 40 -16.55 12.47 -12.71
N GLY A 41 -16.47 12.53 -11.38
CA GLY A 41 -17.46 13.21 -10.53
C GLY A 41 -17.46 14.73 -10.69
N ALA A 42 -16.32 15.33 -11.05
CA ALA A 42 -16.25 16.75 -11.37
C ALA A 42 -16.92 17.05 -12.72
N LEU A 43 -16.69 16.22 -13.73
CA LEU A 43 -17.38 16.36 -15.03
C LEU A 43 -18.88 16.11 -14.89
N ALA A 44 -19.29 15.10 -14.13
CA ALA A 44 -20.69 14.85 -13.83
C ALA A 44 -21.36 16.05 -13.12
N LYS A 45 -20.62 16.74 -12.24
CA LYS A 45 -21.09 17.97 -11.60
C LYS A 45 -21.24 19.12 -12.60
N ALA A 46 -20.31 19.26 -13.55
CA ALA A 46 -20.37 20.28 -14.59
C ALA A 46 -21.56 20.08 -15.54
N LEU A 47 -21.84 18.83 -15.92
CA LEU A 47 -23.02 18.47 -16.72
C LEU A 47 -24.35 18.75 -15.97
N GLY A 48 -24.35 18.63 -14.65
CA GLY A 48 -25.54 18.84 -13.83
C GLY A 48 -26.53 17.67 -13.89
N ASP A 49 -27.73 17.90 -13.37
CA ASP A 49 -28.81 16.89 -13.37
C ASP A 49 -29.51 16.90 -14.74
N PRO A 50 -29.47 15.79 -15.51
CA PRO A 50 -30.08 15.76 -16.84
C PRO A 50 -31.62 15.77 -16.80
N GLY A 51 -32.24 15.51 -15.64
CA GLY A 51 -33.70 15.50 -15.51
C GLY A 51 -34.38 14.52 -16.48
N ARG A 52 -35.36 15.01 -17.24
CA ARG A 52 -36.09 14.24 -18.27
C ARG A 52 -35.69 14.61 -19.72
N ASP A 53 -34.66 15.43 -19.89
CA ASP A 53 -34.17 15.84 -21.21
C ASP A 53 -33.37 14.70 -21.84
N GLY A 54 -33.90 14.10 -22.90
CA GLY A 54 -33.29 12.93 -23.55
C GLY A 54 -31.89 13.20 -24.09
N ALA A 55 -31.63 14.41 -24.61
CA ALA A 55 -30.31 14.76 -25.14
C ALA A 55 -29.28 14.87 -24.01
N LYS A 56 -29.65 15.50 -22.89
CA LYS A 56 -28.77 15.58 -21.70
C LYS A 56 -28.57 14.23 -21.03
N GLN A 57 -29.58 13.37 -21.01
CA GLN A 57 -29.45 12.01 -20.52
C GLN A 57 -28.47 11.20 -21.36
N GLN A 58 -28.55 11.32 -22.69
CA GLN A 58 -27.62 10.65 -23.60
C GLN A 58 -26.19 11.17 -23.42
N GLU A 59 -26.00 12.50 -23.35
CA GLU A 59 -24.69 13.10 -23.11
C GLU A 59 -24.10 12.67 -21.76
N PHE A 60 -24.90 12.67 -20.69
CA PHE A 60 -24.47 12.19 -19.38
C PHE A 60 -24.11 10.71 -19.41
N SER A 61 -24.90 9.89 -20.10
CA SER A 61 -24.58 8.48 -20.33
C SER A 61 -23.24 8.35 -21.03
N ASP A 62 -23.05 9.00 -22.18
CA ASP A 62 -21.84 8.86 -23.00
C ASP A 62 -20.57 9.33 -22.29
N LEU A 63 -20.65 10.45 -21.56
CA LEU A 63 -19.48 11.05 -20.92
C LEU A 63 -19.21 10.54 -19.51
N VAL A 64 -20.19 9.95 -18.81
CA VAL A 64 -20.05 9.58 -17.38
C VAL A 64 -20.31 8.10 -17.10
N LEU A 65 -21.29 7.45 -17.75
CA LEU A 65 -21.78 6.12 -17.36
C LEU A 65 -21.47 5.01 -18.36
N GLY A 66 -21.62 5.27 -19.65
CA GLY A 66 -21.64 4.27 -20.73
C GLY A 66 -20.27 3.72 -21.13
N GLY A 67 -19.20 4.09 -20.43
CA GLY A 67 -17.85 3.58 -20.66
C GLY A 67 -17.21 3.99 -21.99
N ARG A 68 -17.87 4.86 -22.78
CA ARG A 68 -17.30 5.51 -23.98
C ARG A 68 -16.14 6.42 -23.57
N VAL A 69 -16.28 7.11 -22.44
CA VAL A 69 -15.22 7.87 -21.80
C VAL A 69 -14.82 7.18 -20.50
N ARG A 70 -13.50 7.08 -20.25
CA ARG A 70 -12.95 6.52 -19.02
C ARG A 70 -11.98 7.50 -18.39
N TYR A 71 -12.17 7.75 -17.11
CA TYR A 71 -11.36 8.69 -16.35
C TYR A 71 -10.28 7.91 -15.62
N LEU A 72 -9.04 7.98 -16.11
CA LEU A 72 -7.94 7.22 -15.53
C LEU A 72 -7.42 7.89 -14.26
N ASN A 73 -6.73 7.14 -13.41
CA ASN A 73 -6.06 7.69 -12.24
C ASN A 73 -5.03 8.76 -12.67
N VAL A 74 -5.01 9.87 -11.93
CA VAL A 74 -4.07 10.96 -12.11
C VAL A 74 -2.91 10.73 -11.16
N TYR A 75 -1.80 10.27 -11.72
CA TYR A 75 -0.62 9.90 -10.95
C TYR A 75 0.35 11.08 -10.83
N PRO A 76 1.17 11.12 -9.77
CA PRO A 76 2.17 12.15 -9.58
C PRO A 76 3.12 12.30 -10.77
N SER A 77 3.67 13.49 -11.00
CA SER A 77 4.66 13.70 -12.07
C SER A 77 6.09 13.66 -11.54
N ALA A 78 6.95 12.91 -12.23
CA ALA A 78 8.41 12.91 -12.02
C ALA A 78 9.10 13.16 -13.36
N GLY A 79 10.12 14.05 -13.38
CA GLY A 79 10.86 14.37 -14.60
C GLY A 79 9.98 14.85 -15.76
N GLY A 80 8.90 15.56 -15.46
CA GLY A 80 7.91 16.03 -16.46
C GLY A 80 7.05 14.92 -17.07
N ARG A 81 7.10 13.70 -16.54
CA ARG A 81 6.35 12.54 -17.03
C ARG A 81 5.35 12.06 -15.99
N ARG A 82 4.30 11.40 -16.48
CA ARG A 82 3.36 10.65 -15.65
C ARG A 82 4.07 9.44 -15.08
N THR A 83 3.98 9.27 -13.77
CA THR A 83 4.46 8.05 -13.10
C THR A 83 3.35 7.01 -13.00
N PHE A 84 3.72 5.79 -12.65
CA PHE A 84 2.85 4.64 -12.49
C PHE A 84 3.14 3.97 -11.15
N PRO A 85 2.18 3.22 -10.58
CA PRO A 85 2.41 2.45 -9.36
C PRO A 85 3.67 1.60 -9.47
N MET A 86 4.52 1.66 -8.44
CA MET A 86 5.77 0.92 -8.38
C MET A 86 5.50 -0.59 -8.59
N PRO A 87 6.15 -1.25 -9.57
CA PRO A 87 6.04 -2.70 -9.70
C PRO A 87 6.42 -3.40 -8.40
N LEU A 88 5.53 -4.26 -7.89
CA LEU A 88 5.69 -4.96 -6.61
C LEU A 88 6.87 -5.94 -6.60
N SER A 89 7.38 -6.26 -7.78
CA SER A 89 8.56 -7.08 -7.98
C SER A 89 9.86 -6.32 -7.80
N LEU A 90 9.87 -4.98 -7.86
CA LEU A 90 11.08 -4.20 -7.62
C LEU A 90 11.37 -4.11 -6.13
N ARG A 91 12.56 -4.56 -5.74
CA ARG A 91 13.05 -4.58 -4.37
C ARG A 91 14.44 -3.97 -4.28
N ARG A 92 14.81 -3.49 -3.10
CA ARG A 92 16.18 -3.08 -2.78
C ARG A 92 16.71 -3.93 -1.63
N GLU A 93 18.02 -4.03 -1.50
CA GLU A 93 18.65 -4.66 -0.34
C GLU A 93 18.35 -3.85 0.94
N LYS A 94 18.04 -4.52 2.05
CA LYS A 94 17.53 -3.89 3.27
C LYS A 94 18.55 -2.99 3.97
N ASN A 95 19.82 -3.39 3.97
CA ASN A 95 20.89 -2.76 4.77
C ASN A 95 21.94 -2.04 3.92
N LYS A 96 21.70 -1.87 2.62
CA LYS A 96 22.64 -1.18 1.74
C LYS A 96 22.44 0.33 1.87
N ALA A 97 23.51 1.05 2.21
CA ALA A 97 23.50 2.50 2.28
C ALA A 97 23.17 3.10 0.90
N GLU A 98 22.29 4.09 0.87
CA GLU A 98 22.01 4.87 -0.35
C GLU A 98 23.09 5.94 -0.48
N GLU A 99 24.22 5.58 -1.08
CA GLU A 99 25.34 6.51 -1.31
C GLU A 99 25.13 7.42 -2.54
N SER A 100 24.05 7.20 -3.29
CA SER A 100 23.78 7.87 -4.56
C SER A 100 22.29 8.11 -4.76
N GLN A 101 21.96 9.09 -5.62
CA GLN A 101 20.61 9.31 -6.17
C GLN A 101 20.11 8.12 -7.02
N THR A 102 20.95 7.11 -7.26
CA THR A 102 20.57 5.88 -7.96
C THR A 102 20.46 4.73 -6.97
N VAL A 103 19.28 4.09 -6.95
CA VAL A 103 19.02 2.87 -6.21
C VAL A 103 19.16 1.68 -7.15
N ALA A 104 20.08 0.76 -6.80
CA ALA A 104 20.14 -0.54 -7.44
C ALA A 104 18.93 -1.37 -6.97
N ALA A 105 18.02 -1.67 -7.89
CA ALA A 105 16.83 -2.47 -7.63
C ALA A 105 16.98 -3.87 -8.22
N THR A 106 16.54 -4.86 -7.46
CA THR A 106 16.39 -6.25 -7.88
C THR A 106 14.95 -6.50 -8.29
N ASP A 107 14.72 -6.97 -9.52
CA ASP A 107 13.38 -7.37 -9.96
C ASP A 107 13.13 -8.85 -9.64
N ILE A 108 12.37 -9.12 -8.58
CA ILE A 108 12.08 -10.49 -8.17
C ILE A 108 11.18 -11.25 -9.15
N ALA A 109 10.65 -10.60 -10.21
CA ALA A 109 9.95 -11.27 -11.31
C ALA A 109 10.90 -11.94 -12.32
N ALA A 110 12.19 -11.55 -12.31
CA ALA A 110 13.22 -12.15 -13.16
C ALA A 110 13.68 -13.53 -12.68
N PHE A 111 13.28 -13.94 -11.46
CA PHE A 111 13.71 -15.20 -10.85
C PHE A 111 12.58 -16.23 -10.83
N ASP A 112 12.92 -17.48 -11.15
CA ASP A 112 11.96 -18.59 -11.08
C ASP A 112 11.66 -18.99 -9.64
N GLY A 113 12.69 -18.96 -8.79
CA GLY A 113 12.60 -19.29 -7.37
C GLY A 113 12.77 -20.78 -7.07
N HIS A 114 13.14 -21.57 -8.08
CA HIS A 114 13.44 -22.99 -7.99
C HIS A 114 14.92 -23.20 -8.36
N CYS A 115 15.74 -23.60 -7.39
CA CYS A 115 17.12 -23.96 -7.69
C CYS A 115 17.15 -25.33 -8.38
N THR A 116 17.52 -25.36 -9.66
CA THR A 116 17.86 -26.59 -10.38
C THR A 116 19.37 -26.82 -10.31
N ASP A 117 19.80 -28.08 -10.31
CA ASP A 117 21.22 -28.44 -10.43
C ASP A 117 21.74 -28.07 -11.82
N GLY A 118 22.28 -26.86 -11.94
CA GLY A 118 22.78 -26.28 -13.18
C GLY A 118 22.84 -24.76 -13.04
N HIS A 119 24.00 -24.17 -13.35
CA HIS A 119 24.42 -22.80 -13.06
C HIS A 119 23.61 -21.65 -13.72
N ASP A 120 22.28 -21.74 -13.85
CA ASP A 120 21.46 -20.59 -14.22
C ASP A 120 21.13 -19.75 -12.97
N LEU A 121 21.84 -18.64 -12.82
CA LEU A 121 21.64 -17.67 -11.72
C LEU A 121 20.22 -17.06 -11.71
N SER A 122 19.42 -17.21 -12.77
CA SER A 122 18.02 -16.78 -12.81
C SER A 122 17.03 -17.78 -12.20
N ALA A 123 17.48 -19.00 -11.90
CA ALA A 123 16.63 -20.05 -11.34
C ALA A 123 16.43 -19.86 -9.81
N CYS A 124 17.47 -19.46 -9.08
CA CYS A 124 17.43 -19.31 -7.63
C CYS A 124 16.94 -17.93 -7.16
N TRP A 125 16.35 -17.87 -5.97
CA TRP A 125 16.07 -16.59 -5.32
C TRP A 125 17.37 -15.85 -4.97
N PRO A 126 17.36 -14.50 -4.98
CA PRO A 126 18.46 -13.72 -4.42
C PRO A 126 18.75 -14.12 -2.97
N GLU A 127 20.02 -14.27 -2.63
CA GLU A 127 20.45 -14.57 -1.25
C GLU A 127 20.32 -13.35 -0.33
N GLU A 128 20.36 -12.14 -0.90
CA GLU A 128 20.28 -10.90 -0.14
C GLU A 128 18.90 -10.68 0.49
N GLN A 129 18.86 -10.06 1.68
CA GLN A 129 17.60 -9.69 2.31
C GLN A 129 16.99 -8.46 1.60
N LEU A 130 15.90 -8.69 0.89
CA LEU A 130 15.21 -7.67 0.08
C LEU A 130 14.06 -6.98 0.83
N THR A 131 13.83 -5.71 0.51
CA THR A 131 12.71 -4.87 0.99
C THR A 131 12.16 -3.98 -0.13
N SER A 132 11.02 -3.32 0.09
CA SER A 132 10.47 -2.35 -0.88
C SER A 132 11.40 -1.13 -1.07
N LEU A 133 11.36 -0.50 -2.24
CA LEU A 133 12.14 0.71 -2.53
C LEU A 133 11.77 1.91 -1.63
N GLY A 134 10.56 1.93 -1.06
CA GLY A 134 10.03 3.03 -0.24
C GLY A 134 9.24 4.07 -1.06
N GLU A 135 9.52 4.15 -2.35
CA GLU A 135 8.79 5.00 -3.31
C GLU A 135 7.50 4.33 -3.76
N ALA A 136 6.44 5.11 -3.95
CA ALA A 136 5.12 4.60 -4.34
C ALA A 136 4.93 4.52 -5.86
N PHE A 137 5.64 5.37 -6.62
CA PHE A 137 5.48 5.47 -8.07
C PHE A 137 6.83 5.48 -8.80
N ILE A 138 6.80 5.13 -10.08
CA ILE A 138 7.95 5.11 -10.99
C ILE A 138 7.57 5.65 -12.38
N SER A 139 8.44 6.44 -13.00
CA SER A 139 8.25 6.87 -14.38
C SER A 139 8.60 5.75 -15.36
N ILE A 140 7.77 5.55 -16.39
CA ILE A 140 8.00 4.58 -17.46
C ILE A 140 8.01 5.31 -18.83
N GLY A 141 8.79 4.80 -19.78
CA GLY A 141 8.91 5.36 -21.14
C GLY A 141 9.99 6.44 -21.32
N GLY A 142 10.61 6.91 -20.22
CA GLY A 142 11.84 7.70 -20.26
C GLY A 142 13.09 6.80 -20.25
N GLY A 143 14.23 7.31 -20.71
CA GLY A 143 15.49 6.54 -20.74
C GLY A 143 16.07 6.21 -19.36
N LYS A 144 15.56 6.82 -18.28
CA LYS A 144 15.88 6.49 -16.90
C LYS A 144 14.59 6.41 -16.09
N PRO A 145 14.31 5.31 -15.37
CA PRO A 145 13.19 5.24 -14.44
C PRO A 145 13.43 6.15 -13.23
N VAL A 146 12.51 7.05 -12.98
CA VAL A 146 12.52 7.96 -11.83
C VAL A 146 11.45 7.52 -10.85
N ALA A 147 11.84 7.10 -9.66
CA ALA A 147 10.92 6.78 -8.59
C ALA A 147 10.55 8.05 -7.80
N MET A 148 9.35 8.06 -7.25
CA MET A 148 8.89 9.18 -6.43
C MET A 148 7.82 8.79 -5.42
N HIS A 149 7.76 9.59 -4.35
CA HIS A 149 6.71 9.60 -3.36
C HIS A 149 6.12 11.02 -3.27
N PRO A 150 4.79 11.19 -3.38
CA PRO A 150 4.16 12.49 -3.16
C PRO A 150 4.31 12.97 -1.74
N THR A 151 4.51 14.26 -1.55
CA THR A 151 4.53 14.86 -0.22
C THR A 151 3.12 14.87 0.38
N VAL A 152 3.01 14.28 1.57
CA VAL A 152 1.77 14.25 2.36
C VAL A 152 2.06 14.90 3.70
N SER A 153 1.19 15.83 4.10
CA SER A 153 1.21 16.43 5.42
C SER A 153 0.01 15.97 6.24
N ALA A 154 0.22 15.72 7.53
CA ALA A 154 -0.84 15.54 8.52
C ALA A 154 -1.12 16.86 9.25
N ARG A 155 -2.40 17.20 9.47
CA ARG A 155 -2.77 18.28 10.39
C ARG A 155 -3.81 17.81 11.38
N ILE A 156 -3.65 18.28 12.61
CA ILE A 156 -4.55 18.00 13.73
C ILE A 156 -5.64 19.08 13.78
N HIS A 157 -6.88 18.64 13.87
CA HIS A 157 -8.07 19.47 14.02
C HIS A 157 -8.75 19.15 15.33
N HIS A 158 -9.33 20.16 15.97
CA HIS A 158 -10.09 19.99 17.21
C HIS A 158 -11.47 20.64 17.06
N GLN A 159 -12.51 19.92 17.43
CA GLN A 159 -13.87 20.45 17.42
C GLN A 159 -14.03 21.45 18.59
N ARG A 160 -14.32 22.72 18.27
CA ARG A 160 -14.62 23.77 19.26
C ARG A 160 -16.11 24.07 19.29
N ASP A 161 -16.63 24.43 20.46
CA ASP A 161 -17.90 25.13 20.57
C ASP A 161 -17.73 26.53 19.96
N ARG A 162 -18.48 26.81 18.88
CA ARG A 162 -18.40 28.08 18.13
C ARG A 162 -18.72 29.31 18.98
N ARG A 163 -19.49 29.17 20.05
CA ARG A 163 -19.95 30.27 20.90
C ARG A 163 -18.98 30.56 22.05
N LYS A 164 -18.26 29.53 22.52
CA LYS A 164 -17.32 29.63 23.64
C LYS A 164 -15.84 29.64 23.22
N GLY A 165 -15.54 29.32 21.96
CA GLY A 165 -14.17 29.33 21.42
C GLY A 165 -13.23 28.25 21.98
N ARG A 166 -13.75 27.28 22.77
CA ARG A 166 -12.98 26.21 23.43
C ARG A 166 -13.71 24.86 23.33
N ALA A 167 -13.01 23.77 23.68
CA ALA A 167 -13.65 22.47 23.91
C ALA A 167 -14.72 22.62 25.00
N TRP A 168 -15.86 21.95 24.85
CA TRP A 168 -16.97 22.09 25.78
C TRP A 168 -16.92 20.97 26.82
N LYS A 169 -17.44 21.22 28.02
CA LYS A 169 -17.58 20.20 29.05
C LYS A 169 -19.05 19.85 29.20
N ASP A 170 -19.37 18.57 29.34
CA ASP A 170 -20.72 18.16 29.74
C ASP A 170 -21.00 18.53 31.21
N GLN A 171 -22.20 18.21 31.69
CA GLN A 171 -22.63 18.51 33.06
C GLN A 171 -21.80 17.76 34.12
N GLU A 172 -21.08 16.70 33.73
CA GLU A 172 -20.20 15.90 34.58
C GLU A 172 -18.74 16.42 34.55
N GLY A 173 -18.46 17.46 33.76
CA GLY A 173 -17.13 18.06 33.65
C GLY A 173 -16.21 17.36 32.65
N THR A 174 -16.70 16.38 31.90
CA THR A 174 -15.95 15.66 30.86
C THR A 174 -15.75 16.56 29.65
N THR A 175 -14.50 16.74 29.22
CA THR A 175 -14.18 17.62 28.09
C THR A 175 -14.46 16.90 26.77
N HIS A 176 -15.46 17.39 26.04
CA HIS A 176 -15.81 16.99 24.70
C HIS A 176 -15.18 17.95 23.69
N GLY A 177 -14.17 17.46 22.99
CA GLY A 177 -13.52 18.13 21.88
C GLY A 177 -12.87 17.07 21.01
N ALA A 178 -13.60 16.55 20.02
CA ALA A 178 -13.08 15.49 19.18
C ALA A 178 -11.87 16.02 18.38
N ILE A 179 -10.74 15.30 18.50
CA ILE A 179 -9.50 15.60 17.81
C ILE A 179 -9.41 14.66 16.61
N PHE A 180 -9.20 15.22 15.43
CA PHE A 180 -9.10 14.49 14.18
C PHE A 180 -7.81 14.85 13.47
N THR A 181 -7.07 13.84 13.01
CA THR A 181 -5.93 14.07 12.12
C THR A 181 -6.35 13.83 10.68
N PHE A 182 -6.10 14.81 9.82
CA PHE A 182 -6.32 14.69 8.38
C PHE A 182 -4.98 14.72 7.66
N GLU A 183 -4.69 13.66 6.91
CA GLU A 183 -3.63 13.65 5.91
C GLU A 183 -4.13 14.28 4.61
N SER A 184 -3.25 15.03 3.95
CA SER A 184 -3.53 15.64 2.65
C SER A 184 -2.30 15.66 1.76
N LEU A 185 -2.51 15.48 0.46
CA LEU A 185 -1.52 15.83 -0.54
C LEU A 185 -1.25 17.33 -0.46
N ASP A 186 0.02 17.71 -0.40
CA ASP A 186 0.43 19.10 -0.27
C ASP A 186 0.26 19.90 -1.58
N ALA A 187 0.02 21.19 -1.41
CA ALA A 187 -0.05 22.14 -2.52
C ALA A 187 1.30 22.30 -3.23
N GLY A 188 1.28 22.74 -4.48
CA GLY A 188 2.44 22.93 -5.35
C GLY A 188 2.89 21.67 -6.09
N GLN A 189 2.33 20.50 -5.76
CA GLN A 189 2.62 19.25 -6.45
C GLN A 189 1.87 19.12 -7.77
N THR A 190 2.46 18.41 -8.72
CA THR A 190 1.88 18.17 -10.05
C THR A 190 1.54 16.69 -10.24
N PHE A 191 0.40 16.44 -10.90
CA PHE A 191 -0.13 15.11 -11.19
C PHE A 191 -0.54 15.06 -12.66
N GLN A 192 -0.17 14.02 -13.39
CA GLN A 192 -0.55 13.84 -14.79
C GLN A 192 -1.67 12.80 -14.92
N GLY A 193 -2.73 13.21 -15.61
CA GLY A 193 -3.92 12.42 -15.86
C GLY A 193 -4.17 12.20 -17.34
N LEU A 194 -4.99 11.20 -17.62
CA LEU A 194 -5.46 10.88 -18.96
C LEU A 194 -6.95 10.58 -18.90
N ILE A 195 -7.69 11.05 -19.89
CA ILE A 195 -9.08 10.64 -20.15
C ILE A 195 -9.07 9.83 -21.44
N GLN A 196 -9.41 8.55 -21.36
CA GLN A 196 -9.53 7.67 -22.51
C GLN A 196 -10.91 7.89 -23.15
N ILE A 197 -10.91 8.09 -24.46
CA ILE A 197 -12.10 8.31 -25.28
C ILE A 197 -12.13 7.23 -26.34
N ARG A 198 -13.23 6.49 -26.39
CA ARG A 198 -13.52 5.50 -27.42
C ARG A 198 -14.52 6.09 -28.41
N GLY A 199 -14.22 6.03 -29.70
CA GLY A 199 -15.09 6.54 -30.76
C GLY A 199 -15.06 5.67 -32.00
N GLU A 200 -16.03 5.87 -32.89
CA GLU A 200 -16.07 5.21 -34.19
C GLU A 200 -15.08 5.85 -35.17
N THR A 201 -14.90 7.17 -35.07
CA THR A 201 -14.02 7.98 -35.90
C THR A 201 -13.16 8.92 -35.06
N ASP A 202 -12.07 9.43 -35.65
CA ASP A 202 -11.20 10.40 -34.98
C ASP A 202 -11.92 11.73 -34.68
N GLU A 203 -12.84 12.12 -35.55
CA GLU A 203 -13.67 13.31 -35.36
C GLU A 203 -14.59 13.14 -34.14
N ALA A 204 -15.22 11.97 -33.97
CA ALA A 204 -16.05 11.69 -32.82
C ALA A 204 -15.25 11.68 -31.49
N CYS A 205 -13.99 11.26 -31.53
CA CYS A 205 -13.08 11.36 -30.38
C CYS A 205 -12.69 12.81 -30.07
N ARG A 206 -12.43 13.61 -31.10
CA ARG A 206 -12.08 15.04 -30.99
C ARG A 206 -13.22 15.85 -30.38
N GLN A 207 -14.44 15.68 -30.89
CA GLN A 207 -15.63 16.35 -30.38
C GLN A 207 -15.87 16.05 -28.89
N ALA A 208 -15.72 14.78 -28.48
CA ALA A 208 -15.81 14.41 -27.08
C ALA A 208 -14.69 15.05 -26.24
N ALA A 209 -13.45 15.09 -26.74
CA ALA A 209 -12.33 15.72 -26.05
C ALA A 209 -12.55 17.22 -25.85
N ASP A 210 -13.02 17.93 -26.88
CA ASP A 210 -13.29 19.37 -26.82
C ASP A 210 -14.46 19.66 -25.87
N ARG A 211 -15.50 18.84 -25.90
CA ARG A 211 -16.61 18.94 -24.95
C ARG A 211 -16.17 18.72 -23.49
N ILE A 212 -15.28 17.76 -23.26
CA ILE A 212 -14.71 17.51 -21.92
C ILE A 212 -13.88 18.70 -21.44
N ARG A 213 -13.08 19.31 -22.32
CA ARG A 213 -12.29 20.52 -22.03
C ARG A 213 -13.20 21.68 -21.65
N GLU A 214 -14.26 21.90 -22.41
CA GLU A 214 -15.26 22.95 -22.13
C GLU A 214 -15.91 22.76 -20.75
N LEU A 215 -16.35 21.53 -20.43
CA LEU A 215 -17.03 21.22 -19.19
C LEU A 215 -16.13 21.32 -17.95
N LEU A 216 -14.87 20.90 -18.06
CA LEU A 216 -13.92 20.92 -16.94
C LEU A 216 -13.19 22.27 -16.80
N GLY A 217 -13.07 23.03 -17.89
CA GLY A 217 -12.35 24.30 -17.93
C GLY A 217 -10.89 24.17 -17.50
N ASP A 218 -10.40 25.19 -16.81
CA ASP A 218 -8.99 25.30 -16.39
C ASP A 218 -8.76 25.00 -14.91
N THR A 219 -9.82 24.69 -14.15
CA THR A 219 -9.71 24.41 -12.72
C THR A 219 -10.59 23.26 -12.27
N LEU A 220 -10.07 22.45 -11.35
CA LEU A 220 -10.74 21.28 -10.82
C LEU A 220 -10.78 21.34 -9.30
N LEU A 221 -11.92 20.98 -8.70
CA LEU A 221 -12.04 20.82 -7.26
C LEU A 221 -11.99 19.33 -6.88
N VAL A 222 -10.81 18.85 -6.48
CA VAL A 222 -10.58 17.48 -6.01
C VAL A 222 -10.76 17.34 -4.49
N GLY A 223 -10.83 16.11 -3.99
CA GLY A 223 -10.84 15.81 -2.55
C GLY A 223 -12.06 16.26 -1.74
N ARG A 224 -11.98 16.15 -0.41
CA ARG A 224 -13.02 16.53 0.59
C ARG A 224 -12.55 17.64 1.54
N SER A 225 -13.40 18.01 2.49
CA SER A 225 -13.08 18.98 3.57
C SER A 225 -12.62 20.37 3.11
N ARG A 226 -13.12 20.85 1.96
CA ARG A 226 -12.70 22.12 1.33
C ARG A 226 -12.79 23.36 2.22
N ARG A 227 -13.79 23.41 3.11
CA ARG A 227 -14.01 24.53 4.04
C ARG A 227 -13.11 24.49 5.28
N ALA A 228 -12.34 23.41 5.48
CA ALA A 228 -11.45 23.20 6.62
C ALA A 228 -9.97 23.43 6.27
N GLY A 229 -9.68 24.22 5.23
CA GLY A 229 -8.31 24.51 4.78
C GLY A 229 -7.75 23.53 3.74
N TYR A 230 -8.53 22.54 3.31
CA TYR A 230 -8.17 21.55 2.28
C TYR A 230 -8.89 21.84 0.97
N GLY A 231 -8.71 23.06 0.45
CA GLY A 231 -9.49 23.62 -0.66
C GLY A 231 -9.63 22.71 -1.86
N GLY A 232 -8.64 21.84 -2.11
CA GLY A 232 -8.64 20.86 -3.19
C GLY A 232 -8.69 21.49 -4.57
N LEU A 233 -8.40 22.79 -4.69
CA LEU A 233 -8.29 23.49 -5.96
C LEU A 233 -7.04 23.02 -6.69
N ALA A 234 -7.21 22.56 -7.92
CA ALA A 234 -6.15 22.21 -8.84
C ALA A 234 -6.32 23.03 -10.13
N VAL A 235 -5.22 23.53 -10.67
CA VAL A 235 -5.18 24.15 -12.00
C VAL A 235 -4.94 23.05 -13.01
N ILE A 236 -5.74 23.03 -14.08
CA ILE A 236 -5.61 22.09 -15.19
C ILE A 236 -4.77 22.73 -16.28
N THR A 237 -3.77 22.01 -16.77
CA THR A 237 -3.06 22.34 -18.01
C THR A 237 -3.30 21.21 -18.99
N TRP A 238 -4.06 21.50 -20.04
CA TRP A 238 -4.39 20.54 -21.09
C TRP A 238 -3.16 20.22 -21.94
N GLY A 239 -2.94 18.93 -22.17
CA GLY A 239 -1.93 18.45 -23.10
C GLY A 239 -2.56 17.99 -24.41
N GLU A 240 -1.69 17.45 -25.27
CA GLU A 240 -2.09 16.90 -26.55
C GLU A 240 -2.91 15.62 -26.40
N VAL A 241 -3.77 15.37 -27.39
CA VAL A 241 -4.44 14.09 -27.55
C VAL A 241 -3.43 13.07 -28.07
N ARG A 242 -3.43 11.89 -27.47
CA ARG A 242 -2.50 10.80 -27.77
C ARG A 242 -3.26 9.54 -28.18
N ASP A 243 -2.55 8.61 -28.78
CA ASP A 243 -3.03 7.29 -29.19
C ASP A 243 -2.84 6.22 -28.11
N ARG A 244 -1.87 6.41 -27.21
CA ARG A 244 -1.53 5.47 -26.14
C ARG A 244 -1.25 6.19 -24.81
N GLU A 245 -1.44 5.46 -23.72
CA GLU A 245 -1.22 5.93 -22.34
C GLU A 245 0.25 6.16 -22.00
N VAL A 246 1.16 5.34 -22.55
CA VAL A 246 2.62 5.42 -22.34
C VAL A 246 3.32 5.59 -23.68
N ARG A 247 4.33 6.47 -23.72
CA ARG A 247 5.15 6.75 -24.91
C ARG A 247 6.63 6.84 -24.54
N GLY A 248 7.47 6.55 -25.54
CA GLY A 248 8.93 6.66 -25.46
C GLY A 248 9.61 5.30 -25.33
N ALA A 249 10.91 5.29 -25.58
CA ALA A 249 11.72 4.07 -25.66
C ALA A 249 11.85 3.33 -24.31
N GLY A 250 11.62 4.00 -23.19
CA GLY A 250 11.82 3.41 -21.86
C GLY A 250 13.28 3.04 -21.58
N SER A 251 13.46 2.18 -20.59
CA SER A 251 14.75 1.56 -20.24
C SER A 251 14.54 0.05 -20.23
N GLU A 252 15.58 -0.72 -20.55
CA GLU A 252 15.53 -2.18 -20.49
C GLU A 252 14.98 -2.69 -19.15
N GLY A 253 14.13 -3.70 -19.22
CA GLY A 253 13.38 -4.24 -18.09
C GLY A 253 12.15 -3.42 -17.71
N LEU A 254 12.00 -2.17 -18.16
CA LEU A 254 10.83 -1.30 -17.96
C LEU A 254 10.42 -0.64 -19.29
N ARG A 255 10.77 -1.24 -20.43
CA ARG A 255 10.50 -0.67 -21.76
C ARG A 255 9.08 -1.05 -22.18
N PRO A 256 8.22 -0.09 -22.50
CA PRO A 256 6.92 -0.38 -23.09
C PRO A 256 7.08 -1.19 -24.38
N VAL A 257 6.33 -2.28 -24.52
CA VAL A 257 6.29 -3.02 -25.79
C VAL A 257 5.71 -2.10 -26.86
N THR A 258 6.36 -2.02 -28.02
CA THR A 258 5.95 -1.18 -29.17
C THR A 258 6.00 -1.92 -30.50
N GLU A 259 6.36 -3.19 -30.47
CA GLU A 259 6.56 -4.07 -31.62
C GLU A 259 6.02 -5.47 -31.30
N ASP A 260 5.96 -6.32 -32.33
CA ASP A 260 5.49 -7.69 -32.19
C ASP A 260 6.43 -8.47 -31.26
N ILE A 261 5.87 -9.42 -30.51
CA ILE A 261 6.65 -10.30 -29.63
C ILE A 261 6.86 -11.62 -30.37
N ALA A 262 8.11 -12.01 -30.57
CA ALA A 262 8.43 -13.24 -31.29
C ALA A 262 8.20 -14.49 -30.42
N GLU A 263 7.97 -15.64 -31.05
CA GLU A 263 7.94 -16.93 -30.36
C GLU A 263 9.19 -17.14 -29.47
N GLY A 264 8.98 -17.60 -28.24
CA GLY A 264 10.02 -17.81 -27.23
C GLY A 264 10.43 -16.55 -26.44
N GLU A 265 9.99 -15.36 -26.84
CA GLU A 265 10.29 -14.14 -26.09
C GLU A 265 9.50 -14.04 -24.79
N THR A 266 10.16 -13.50 -23.76
CA THR A 266 9.54 -13.20 -22.47
C THR A 266 9.11 -11.74 -22.42
N PHE A 267 7.93 -11.50 -21.88
CA PHE A 267 7.39 -10.17 -21.65
C PHE A 267 6.57 -10.13 -20.36
N ARG A 268 6.13 -8.94 -19.94
CA ARG A 268 5.34 -8.81 -18.72
C ARG A 268 4.19 -7.84 -18.84
N LEU A 269 3.12 -8.13 -18.11
CA LEU A 269 1.98 -7.27 -17.88
C LEU A 269 2.12 -6.62 -16.50
N LEU A 270 2.13 -5.29 -16.46
CA LEU A 270 2.05 -4.49 -15.25
C LEU A 270 0.63 -3.93 -15.08
N LEU A 271 0.00 -4.16 -13.92
CA LEU A 271 -1.23 -3.48 -13.54
C LEU A 271 -0.90 -2.04 -13.12
N ILE A 272 -1.27 -1.06 -13.95
CA ILE A 272 -1.06 0.36 -13.64
C ILE A 272 -2.25 1.01 -12.92
N SER A 273 -3.25 0.21 -12.54
CA SER A 273 -4.36 0.54 -11.63
C SER A 273 -4.90 -0.75 -11.01
N ALA A 274 -5.61 -0.67 -9.88
CA ALA A 274 -6.22 -1.86 -9.29
C ALA A 274 -7.19 -2.54 -10.28
N CYS A 275 -7.28 -3.87 -10.23
CA CYS A 275 -8.09 -4.67 -11.15
C CYS A 275 -9.15 -5.45 -10.38
N ILE A 276 -10.42 -5.14 -10.63
CA ILE A 276 -11.58 -5.78 -10.02
C ILE A 276 -12.04 -6.89 -10.95
N VAL A 277 -12.05 -8.13 -10.47
CA VAL A 277 -12.43 -9.29 -11.26
C VAL A 277 -13.39 -10.18 -10.49
N ARG A 278 -14.23 -10.89 -11.23
CA ARG A 278 -15.09 -11.95 -10.71
C ARG A 278 -14.53 -13.31 -11.04
N ASN A 279 -14.76 -14.24 -10.14
CA ASN A 279 -14.62 -15.66 -10.42
C ASN A 279 -15.60 -16.04 -11.55
N PRO A 280 -15.13 -16.53 -12.72
CA PRO A 280 -16.00 -16.85 -13.84
C PRO A 280 -17.04 -17.95 -13.55
N GLN A 281 -16.77 -18.82 -12.58
CA GLN A 281 -17.63 -19.95 -12.21
C GLN A 281 -18.68 -19.55 -11.18
N THR A 282 -18.31 -18.75 -10.17
CA THR A 282 -19.22 -18.41 -9.05
C THR A 282 -19.84 -17.01 -9.17
N GLY A 283 -19.28 -16.12 -9.99
CA GLY A 283 -19.69 -14.72 -10.10
C GLY A 283 -19.29 -13.84 -8.91
N GLN A 284 -18.61 -14.40 -7.90
CA GLN A 284 -18.16 -13.64 -6.72
C GLN A 284 -16.97 -12.75 -7.05
N MET A 285 -16.83 -11.63 -6.33
CA MET A 285 -15.64 -10.78 -6.42
C MET A 285 -14.45 -11.54 -5.82
N ASP A 286 -13.48 -11.85 -6.67
CA ASP A 286 -12.37 -12.73 -6.32
C ASP A 286 -11.12 -12.30 -7.09
N PRO A 287 -10.18 -11.58 -6.46
CA PRO A 287 -8.98 -11.10 -7.13
C PRO A 287 -8.07 -12.23 -7.64
N GLU A 288 -8.14 -13.44 -7.05
CA GLU A 288 -7.31 -14.57 -7.50
C GLU A 288 -7.70 -15.05 -8.90
N ALA A 289 -8.97 -14.86 -9.27
CA ALA A 289 -9.52 -15.20 -10.58
C ALA A 289 -8.82 -14.48 -11.74
N LEU A 290 -8.08 -13.39 -11.48
CA LEU A 290 -7.32 -12.69 -12.53
C LEU A 290 -6.31 -13.62 -13.22
N THR A 291 -5.73 -14.58 -12.50
CA THR A 291 -4.83 -15.58 -13.12
C THR A 291 -5.55 -16.34 -14.23
N MET A 292 -6.74 -16.88 -13.93
CA MET A 292 -7.52 -17.67 -14.88
C MET A 292 -7.97 -16.81 -16.07
N ILE A 293 -8.38 -15.57 -15.80
CA ILE A 293 -8.77 -14.62 -16.84
C ILE A 293 -7.60 -14.33 -17.79
N LEU A 294 -6.40 -14.10 -17.26
CA LEU A 294 -5.20 -13.87 -18.06
C LEU A 294 -4.82 -15.12 -18.85
N GLN A 295 -4.80 -16.30 -18.22
CA GLN A 295 -4.51 -17.56 -18.90
C GLN A 295 -5.50 -17.83 -20.04
N LYS A 296 -6.79 -17.53 -19.83
CA LYS A 296 -7.80 -17.66 -20.89
C LYS A 296 -7.60 -16.62 -22.00
N ARG A 297 -7.28 -15.37 -21.64
CA ARG A 297 -7.05 -14.28 -22.61
C ARG A 297 -5.83 -14.57 -23.50
N PHE A 298 -4.80 -15.18 -22.94
CA PHE A 298 -3.58 -15.56 -23.63
C PHE A 298 -3.52 -17.05 -24.00
N SER A 299 -4.65 -17.77 -23.94
CA SER A 299 -4.70 -19.20 -24.22
C SER A 299 -4.33 -19.48 -25.68
N GLY A 300 -3.16 -20.08 -25.89
CA GLY A 300 -2.57 -20.25 -27.21
C GLY A 300 -1.31 -19.39 -27.36
N PRO A 301 -1.44 -18.06 -27.52
CA PRO A 301 -0.29 -17.21 -27.86
C PRO A 301 0.77 -17.06 -26.77
N ALA A 302 0.41 -17.17 -25.49
CA ALA A 302 1.39 -17.03 -24.41
C ALA A 302 1.10 -17.89 -23.19
N LYS A 303 2.16 -18.31 -22.51
CA LYS A 303 2.12 -19.06 -21.26
C LYS A 303 2.48 -18.15 -20.09
N LEU A 304 1.63 -18.11 -19.07
CA LEU A 304 1.94 -17.41 -17.82
C LEU A 304 3.03 -18.18 -17.06
N LEU A 305 4.20 -17.55 -16.88
CA LEU A 305 5.32 -18.12 -16.15
C LEU A 305 5.27 -17.76 -14.66
N ARG A 306 5.16 -16.46 -14.35
CA ARG A 306 5.39 -15.95 -12.99
C ARG A 306 4.41 -14.85 -12.63
N LYS A 307 4.17 -14.68 -11.32
CA LYS A 307 3.27 -13.66 -10.77
C LYS A 307 3.92 -13.02 -9.54
N ARG A 308 3.83 -11.70 -9.45
CA ARG A 308 4.22 -10.89 -8.28
C ARG A 308 3.12 -9.88 -8.04
N TRP A 309 2.19 -10.21 -7.17
CA TRP A 309 0.94 -9.48 -6.99
C TRP A 309 0.61 -9.26 -5.52
N ALA A 310 -0.26 -8.30 -5.28
CA ALA A 310 -0.86 -8.05 -3.98
C ALA A 310 -2.36 -7.80 -4.17
N PHE A 311 -3.09 -7.76 -3.05
CA PHE A 311 -4.52 -7.49 -3.02
C PHE A 311 -4.81 -6.27 -2.16
N GLU A 312 -5.83 -5.51 -2.56
CA GLU A 312 -6.33 -4.36 -1.83
C GLU A 312 -7.86 -4.36 -1.82
N ILE A 313 -8.46 -3.62 -0.88
CA ILE A 313 -9.88 -3.29 -0.94
C ILE A 313 -10.01 -1.95 -1.63
N VAL A 314 -10.84 -1.88 -2.66
CA VAL A 314 -11.13 -0.64 -3.39
C VAL A 314 -12.59 -0.23 -3.17
N GLY A 315 -12.81 1.08 -3.10
CA GLY A 315 -14.12 1.68 -2.86
C GLY A 315 -14.09 3.16 -3.20
N GLY A 316 -14.97 3.92 -2.56
CA GLY A 316 -15.14 5.33 -2.88
C GLY A 316 -16.41 5.89 -2.26
N PHE A 317 -16.76 7.11 -2.66
CA PHE A 317 -17.94 7.81 -2.13
C PHE A 317 -18.73 8.45 -3.25
N ASN A 318 -20.01 8.13 -3.35
CA ASN A 318 -20.93 8.76 -4.28
C ASN A 318 -21.57 9.99 -3.62
N ARG A 319 -21.25 11.19 -4.14
CA ARG A 319 -21.76 12.45 -3.59
C ARG A 319 -23.26 12.65 -3.76
N LYS A 320 -23.86 12.14 -4.85
CA LYS A 320 -25.31 12.26 -5.08
C LYS A 320 -26.06 11.38 -4.08
N TRP A 321 -25.57 10.17 -3.83
CA TRP A 321 -26.15 9.24 -2.85
C TRP A 321 -25.83 9.61 -1.41
N ARG A 322 -24.74 10.36 -1.19
CA ARG A 322 -24.14 10.63 0.13
C ARG A 322 -23.77 9.35 0.88
N LEU A 323 -23.32 8.34 0.12
CA LEU A 323 -22.99 7.02 0.62
C LEU A 323 -21.67 6.52 0.01
N GLU A 324 -21.02 5.61 0.72
CA GLU A 324 -19.90 4.85 0.18
C GLU A 324 -20.36 3.98 -1.00
N THR A 325 -19.50 3.85 -2.00
CA THR A 325 -19.68 2.83 -3.04
C THR A 325 -19.29 1.46 -2.46
N PRO A 326 -19.85 0.34 -2.96
CA PRO A 326 -19.47 -0.99 -2.52
C PRO A 326 -17.94 -1.16 -2.49
N GLN A 327 -17.44 -1.59 -1.33
CA GLN A 327 -16.04 -1.92 -1.13
C GLN A 327 -15.81 -3.36 -1.60
N VAL A 328 -14.83 -3.57 -2.48
CA VAL A 328 -14.58 -4.88 -3.11
C VAL A 328 -13.10 -5.22 -3.10
N PRO A 329 -12.73 -6.50 -2.94
CA PRO A 329 -11.34 -6.93 -3.11
C PRO A 329 -10.93 -6.82 -4.58
N ALA A 330 -9.69 -6.41 -4.80
CA ALA A 330 -9.09 -6.21 -6.12
C ALA A 330 -7.61 -6.63 -6.12
N VAL A 331 -7.09 -6.95 -7.30
CA VAL A 331 -5.64 -7.08 -7.49
C VAL A 331 -5.02 -5.69 -7.49
N SER A 332 -4.04 -5.48 -6.62
CA SER A 332 -3.43 -4.17 -6.42
C SER A 332 -2.69 -3.67 -7.65
N ALA A 333 -2.71 -2.36 -7.85
CA ALA A 333 -1.81 -1.73 -8.81
C ALA A 333 -0.33 -2.03 -8.44
N GLY A 334 0.54 -2.09 -9.45
CA GLY A 334 1.93 -2.54 -9.30
C GLY A 334 2.09 -4.06 -9.42
N SER A 335 1.01 -4.85 -9.47
CA SER A 335 1.12 -6.29 -9.70
C SER A 335 1.66 -6.62 -11.10
N VAL A 336 2.53 -7.63 -11.17
CA VAL A 336 3.25 -8.05 -12.38
C VAL A 336 2.96 -9.51 -12.71
N PHE A 337 2.76 -9.78 -13.99
CA PHE A 337 2.57 -11.12 -14.55
C PHE A 337 3.54 -11.31 -15.72
N VAL A 338 4.38 -12.34 -15.65
CA VAL A 338 5.42 -12.63 -16.66
C VAL A 338 4.94 -13.75 -17.57
N PHE A 339 5.06 -13.55 -18.87
CA PHE A 339 4.62 -14.47 -19.90
C PHE A 339 5.77 -14.83 -20.83
N GLU A 340 5.70 -16.03 -21.40
CA GLU A 340 6.49 -16.48 -22.53
C GLU A 340 5.58 -16.61 -23.74
N ALA A 341 5.96 -16.03 -24.87
CA ALA A 341 5.25 -16.19 -26.13
C ALA A 341 5.47 -17.61 -26.67
N VAL A 342 4.37 -18.31 -26.98
CA VAL A 342 4.38 -19.67 -27.55
C VAL A 342 4.28 -19.62 -29.08
N GLN A 343 3.95 -18.45 -29.63
CA GLN A 343 3.93 -18.10 -31.04
C GLN A 343 4.05 -16.58 -31.13
N ASP A 344 4.28 -16.05 -32.33
CA ASP A 344 4.33 -14.60 -32.56
C ASP A 344 3.03 -13.93 -32.09
N ILE A 345 3.18 -12.83 -31.34
CA ILE A 345 2.08 -12.02 -30.82
C ILE A 345 2.14 -10.63 -31.45
N PRO A 346 1.19 -10.28 -32.32
CA PRO A 346 1.14 -8.95 -32.91
C PRO A 346 0.97 -7.85 -31.85
N PHE A 347 1.74 -6.77 -31.96
CA PHE A 347 1.66 -5.61 -31.07
C PHE A 347 0.24 -5.05 -30.99
N ALA A 348 -0.49 -5.07 -32.11
CA ALA A 348 -1.86 -4.58 -32.18
C ALA A 348 -2.80 -5.32 -31.20
N GLU A 349 -2.58 -6.61 -30.94
CA GLU A 349 -3.38 -7.38 -29.98
C GLU A 349 -3.11 -6.94 -28.54
N LEU A 350 -1.82 -6.76 -28.20
CA LEU A 350 -1.40 -6.25 -26.88
C LEU A 350 -1.92 -4.83 -26.66
N GLN A 351 -1.79 -3.96 -27.67
CA GLN A 351 -2.30 -2.60 -27.64
C GLN A 351 -3.82 -2.57 -27.46
N GLN A 352 -4.55 -3.47 -28.12
CA GLN A 352 -6.00 -3.58 -27.94
C GLN A 352 -6.35 -3.99 -26.50
N ILE A 353 -5.58 -4.89 -25.87
CA ILE A 353 -5.76 -5.26 -24.46
C ILE A 353 -5.49 -4.06 -23.54
N GLU A 354 -4.43 -3.27 -23.81
CA GLU A 354 -4.18 -2.03 -23.08
C GLU A 354 -5.33 -1.01 -23.23
N HIS A 355 -5.90 -0.89 -24.42
CA HIS A 355 -7.06 -0.03 -24.65
C HIS A 355 -8.29 -0.53 -23.89
N GLU A 356 -8.61 -1.80 -23.99
CA GLU A 356 -9.78 -2.41 -23.36
C GLU A 356 -9.69 -2.40 -21.83
N GLY A 357 -8.51 -2.65 -21.28
CA GLY A 357 -8.31 -2.95 -19.86
C GLY A 357 -8.95 -4.28 -19.44
N LEU A 358 -8.72 -4.66 -18.19
CA LEU A 358 -9.21 -5.90 -17.58
C LEU A 358 -10.30 -5.63 -16.55
N GLY A 359 -11.17 -6.61 -16.32
CA GLY A 359 -12.11 -6.57 -15.20
C GLY A 359 -13.24 -5.53 -15.31
N GLU A 360 -13.74 -5.11 -14.15
CA GLU A 360 -14.92 -4.27 -13.98
C GLU A 360 -14.57 -2.81 -13.63
N ARG A 361 -15.57 -1.92 -13.74
CA ARG A 361 -15.49 -0.49 -13.36
C ARG A 361 -14.39 0.26 -14.13
N ARG A 362 -14.21 -0.06 -15.40
CA ARG A 362 -13.16 0.50 -16.27
C ARG A 362 -13.38 1.98 -16.59
N GLU A 363 -14.64 2.42 -16.66
CA GLU A 363 -15.05 3.82 -16.76
C GLU A 363 -14.54 4.69 -15.60
N GLU A 364 -14.23 4.04 -14.48
CA GLU A 364 -13.66 4.64 -13.28
C GLU A 364 -12.12 4.67 -13.27
N GLY A 365 -11.48 4.08 -14.27
CA GLY A 365 -10.03 3.99 -14.36
C GLY A 365 -9.42 2.75 -13.70
N PHE A 366 -10.22 1.77 -13.30
CA PHE A 366 -9.73 0.45 -12.88
C PHE A 366 -9.33 -0.43 -14.08
N GLY A 367 -8.53 -1.46 -13.82
CA GLY A 367 -8.19 -2.49 -14.79
C GLY A 367 -7.23 -2.07 -15.90
N ARG A 368 -6.53 -0.95 -15.74
CA ARG A 368 -5.50 -0.48 -16.68
C ARG A 368 -4.25 -1.34 -16.58
N VAL A 369 -3.72 -1.70 -17.75
CA VAL A 369 -2.54 -2.57 -17.90
C VAL A 369 -1.54 -1.95 -18.86
N LEU A 370 -0.28 -2.33 -18.72
CA LEU A 370 0.82 -1.96 -19.60
C LEU A 370 1.68 -3.18 -19.86
N PHE A 371 2.00 -3.45 -21.14
CA PHE A 371 2.98 -4.47 -21.49
C PHE A 371 4.38 -3.87 -21.54
N LEU A 372 5.32 -4.56 -20.89
CA LEU A 372 6.73 -4.23 -20.84
C LEU A 372 7.55 -5.42 -21.34
N ASP A 373 8.80 -5.15 -21.70
CA ASP A 373 9.81 -6.16 -21.99
C ASP A 373 10.09 -7.09 -20.79
N ALA A 374 10.90 -8.13 -21.04
CA ALA A 374 11.29 -9.11 -20.03
C ALA A 374 11.85 -8.44 -18.78
N PRO A 375 11.54 -8.94 -17.56
CA PRO A 375 12.12 -8.40 -16.34
C PRO A 375 13.63 -8.62 -16.30
N LEU A 376 14.38 -7.64 -15.79
CA LEU A 376 15.82 -7.75 -15.55
C LEU A 376 16.11 -8.03 -14.09
N GLN A 377 17.07 -8.92 -13.80
CA GLN A 377 17.46 -9.23 -12.41
C GLN A 377 17.88 -7.98 -11.63
N ARG A 378 18.62 -7.06 -12.28
CA ARG A 378 19.06 -5.80 -11.69
C ARG A 378 18.78 -4.64 -12.63
N LEU A 379 18.29 -3.54 -12.09
CA LEU A 379 18.11 -2.28 -12.79
C LEU A 379 18.39 -1.10 -11.87
N ASN A 380 18.69 0.05 -12.46
CA ASN A 380 18.94 1.30 -11.75
C ASN A 380 17.69 2.17 -11.76
N VAL A 381 17.25 2.58 -10.58
CA VAL A 381 16.11 3.47 -10.38
C VAL A 381 16.61 4.77 -9.77
N TYR A 382 16.30 5.90 -10.42
CA TYR A 382 16.72 7.21 -9.98
C TYR A 382 15.72 7.81 -8.98
N LYS A 383 16.22 8.44 -7.93
CA LYS A 383 15.43 9.23 -6.98
C LYS A 383 15.77 10.71 -7.18
N PRO A 384 14.79 11.59 -7.48
CA PRO A 384 15.05 13.01 -7.51
C PRO A 384 15.46 13.51 -6.13
N GLU A 385 16.31 14.54 -6.07
CA GLU A 385 16.64 15.22 -4.83
C GLU A 385 15.37 15.80 -4.19
N ASP A 386 15.18 15.46 -2.92
CA ASP A 386 14.12 16.02 -2.12
C ASP A 386 14.58 17.39 -1.63
N ASP A 387 14.43 18.42 -2.47
CA ASP A 387 14.84 19.82 -2.22
C ASP A 387 14.06 20.48 -1.04
N ARG A 388 13.30 19.69 -0.28
CA ARG A 388 12.38 20.12 0.78
C ARG A 388 12.52 19.33 2.09
N MET A 389 13.42 18.34 2.16
CA MET A 389 13.77 17.71 3.44
C MET A 389 14.75 18.59 4.22
N SER A 390 14.25 19.70 4.79
CA SER A 390 14.83 20.43 5.94
C SER A 390 14.14 21.77 6.13
N GLN A 391 12.82 21.76 6.37
CA GLN A 391 12.30 22.72 7.33
C GLN A 391 11.90 21.92 8.55
N ASP A 392 12.89 21.68 9.40
CA ASP A 392 12.66 21.43 10.81
C ASP A 392 11.73 22.55 11.29
N ARG A 393 10.45 22.24 11.47
CA ARG A 393 9.55 23.13 12.18
C ARG A 393 9.96 23.00 13.64
N SER A 394 10.97 23.76 14.02
CA SER A 394 11.45 23.89 15.38
C SER A 394 10.33 24.47 16.25
N GLY A 395 9.58 23.59 16.90
CA GLY A 395 8.59 23.92 17.89
C GLY A 395 8.25 22.66 18.65
N GLU A 396 8.36 22.71 19.98
CA GLU A 396 7.91 21.59 20.80
C GLU A 396 6.41 21.35 20.56
N PRO A 397 5.99 20.13 20.21
CA PRO A 397 4.58 19.83 20.05
C PRO A 397 3.87 20.07 21.39
N PRO A 398 2.67 20.72 21.39
CA PRO A 398 1.90 20.93 22.62
C PRO A 398 1.69 19.62 23.38
N ASP A 399 1.61 19.67 24.72
CA ASP A 399 1.48 18.47 25.57
C ASP A 399 0.38 17.51 25.10
N LEU A 400 -0.76 18.05 24.68
CA LEU A 400 -1.88 17.28 24.13
C LEU A 400 -1.50 16.47 22.88
N VAL A 401 -0.64 17.02 22.01
CA VAL A 401 -0.14 16.31 20.82
C VAL A 401 0.80 15.18 21.22
N ARG A 402 1.69 15.41 22.20
CA ARG A 402 2.57 14.38 22.76
C ARG A 402 1.77 13.25 23.40
N GLU A 403 0.73 13.55 24.18
CA GLU A 403 -0.15 12.54 24.78
C GLU A 403 -0.88 11.70 23.72
N ILE A 404 -1.34 12.33 22.63
CA ILE A 404 -2.01 11.63 21.51
C ILE A 404 -1.02 10.74 20.77
N GLU A 405 0.17 11.26 20.48
CA GLU A 405 1.24 10.51 19.83
C GLU A 405 1.60 9.27 20.66
N GLN A 406 1.83 9.41 21.97
CA GLN A 406 2.09 8.30 22.88
C GLN A 406 0.96 7.26 22.89
N ARG A 407 -0.32 7.69 22.89
CA ARG A 407 -1.47 6.76 22.82
C ARG A 407 -1.55 6.03 21.48
N ILE A 408 -1.25 6.70 20.38
CA ILE A 408 -1.23 6.09 19.04
C ILE A 408 -0.09 5.07 18.96
N LEU A 409 1.11 5.44 19.38
CA LEU A 409 2.27 4.55 19.42
C LEU A 409 2.00 3.35 20.32
N SER A 410 1.46 3.55 21.54
CA SER A 410 1.08 2.47 22.45
C SER A 410 0.14 1.45 21.81
N ARG A 411 -0.93 1.92 21.14
CA ARG A 411 -1.89 1.04 20.44
C ARG A 411 -1.24 0.29 19.28
N ARG A 412 -0.36 0.94 18.51
CA ARG A 412 0.35 0.29 17.40
C ARG A 412 1.32 -0.77 17.89
N VAL A 413 2.07 -0.47 18.95
CA VAL A 413 2.99 -1.41 19.58
C VAL A 413 2.23 -2.63 20.09
N ALA A 414 1.10 -2.43 20.77
CA ALA A 414 0.25 -3.54 21.23
C ALA A 414 -0.23 -4.44 20.08
N LYS A 415 -0.76 -3.85 19.00
CA LYS A 415 -1.17 -4.61 17.81
C LYS A 415 0.01 -5.36 17.17
N LYS A 416 1.18 -4.73 17.09
CA LYS A 416 2.38 -5.34 16.54
C LYS A 416 2.87 -6.51 17.40
N ILE A 417 2.76 -6.39 18.72
CA ILE A 417 3.04 -7.48 19.66
C ILE A 417 2.11 -8.67 19.39
N GLU A 418 0.82 -8.45 19.18
CA GLU A 418 -0.13 -9.51 18.83
C GLU A 418 0.25 -10.20 17.50
N GLU A 419 0.61 -9.42 16.48
CA GLU A 419 1.06 -9.94 15.17
C GLU A 419 2.33 -10.79 15.30
N GLU A 420 3.34 -10.32 16.04
CA GLU A 420 4.59 -11.07 16.25
C GLU A 420 4.38 -12.33 17.12
N ALA A 421 3.53 -12.24 18.16
CA ALA A 421 3.17 -13.41 18.95
C ALA A 421 2.45 -14.47 18.11
N ALA A 422 1.52 -14.06 17.25
CA ALA A 422 0.81 -14.98 16.35
C ALA A 422 1.77 -15.70 15.38
N LYS A 423 2.79 -15.00 14.85
CA LYS A 423 3.82 -15.61 14.00
C LYS A 423 4.65 -16.64 14.74
N LEU A 424 5.20 -16.29 15.91
CA LEU A 424 5.98 -17.22 16.74
C LEU A 424 5.20 -18.48 17.12
N LEU A 425 3.89 -18.32 17.27
CA LEU A 425 3.00 -19.40 17.60
C LEU A 425 2.58 -20.24 16.40
N ALA A 426 2.89 -19.89 15.15
CA ALA A 426 2.37 -20.60 13.97
C ALA A 426 2.70 -22.11 14.00
N GLN A 427 3.97 -22.46 14.22
CA GLN A 427 4.50 -23.84 14.20
C GLN A 427 5.14 -24.27 15.51
N VAL A 428 4.42 -24.20 16.63
CA VAL A 428 4.93 -24.64 17.94
C VAL A 428 5.02 -26.16 18.02
N LYS A 429 6.11 -26.67 18.61
CA LYS A 429 6.29 -28.09 18.97
C LYS A 429 6.63 -28.25 20.44
N HIS A 430 6.23 -29.38 21.03
CA HIS A 430 6.52 -29.78 22.42
C HIS A 430 6.08 -28.71 23.44
N LEU A 431 4.77 -28.50 23.55
CA LEU A 431 4.20 -27.49 24.44
C LEU A 431 4.55 -27.75 25.92
N PRO A 432 4.95 -26.70 26.68
CA PRO A 432 5.08 -26.82 28.12
C PRO A 432 3.72 -26.98 28.79
N THR A 433 3.69 -27.58 29.97
CA THR A 433 2.45 -27.73 30.75
C THR A 433 1.80 -26.39 31.11
N ASN A 434 0.46 -26.36 31.18
CA ASN A 434 -0.31 -25.16 31.59
C ASN A 434 0.08 -24.65 32.99
N SER A 435 0.51 -25.53 33.90
CA SER A 435 1.02 -25.15 35.22
C SER A 435 2.36 -24.41 35.15
N LEU A 436 3.29 -24.87 34.30
CA LEU A 436 4.56 -24.19 34.06
C LEU A 436 4.36 -22.85 33.35
N ILE A 437 3.49 -22.80 32.33
CA ILE A 437 3.13 -21.54 31.66
C ILE A 437 2.51 -20.56 32.67
N GLY A 438 1.58 -21.02 33.50
CA GLY A 438 0.97 -20.21 34.56
C GLY A 438 2.01 -19.67 35.56
N ARG A 439 3.01 -20.49 35.92
CA ARG A 439 4.12 -20.07 36.76
C ARG A 439 4.98 -19.00 36.11
N LEU A 440 5.31 -19.12 34.82
CA LEU A 440 6.08 -18.13 34.07
C LEU A 440 5.35 -16.81 33.87
N ARG A 441 4.01 -16.82 33.86
CA ARG A 441 3.19 -15.60 33.77
C ARG A 441 3.03 -14.87 35.10
N LEU A 442 3.37 -15.50 36.23
CA LEU A 442 3.19 -14.88 37.54
C LEU A 442 4.09 -13.64 37.75
N PRO A 443 5.40 -13.68 37.42
CA PRO A 443 6.25 -12.48 37.48
C PRO A 443 5.78 -11.36 36.56
N LEU A 444 5.19 -11.68 35.40
CA LEU A 444 4.71 -10.69 34.41
C LEU A 444 3.57 -9.81 34.94
N ARG A 445 2.93 -10.17 36.07
CA ARG A 445 1.92 -9.35 36.74
C ARG A 445 2.50 -8.28 37.65
N LYS A 446 3.82 -8.29 37.88
CA LYS A 446 4.55 -7.32 38.68
C LYS A 446 5.13 -6.20 37.80
N GLY A 447 5.97 -5.35 38.38
CA GLY A 447 6.66 -4.29 37.63
C GLY A 447 7.60 -4.86 36.55
N PRO A 448 7.83 -4.15 35.42
CA PRO A 448 8.65 -4.65 34.31
C PRO A 448 10.07 -5.07 34.70
N ASP A 449 10.72 -4.30 35.57
CA ASP A 449 12.06 -4.60 36.05
C ASP A 449 12.10 -5.92 36.84
N GLU A 450 11.25 -6.03 37.85
CA GLU A 450 11.17 -7.21 38.71
C GLU A 450 10.79 -8.47 37.92
N ALA A 451 9.91 -8.33 36.93
CA ALA A 451 9.49 -9.43 36.07
C ALA A 451 10.67 -9.96 35.22
N ILE A 452 11.41 -9.06 34.56
CA ILE A 452 12.57 -9.43 33.74
C ILE A 452 13.66 -10.05 34.61
N GLU A 453 14.02 -9.44 35.73
CA GLU A 453 15.04 -9.96 36.65
C GLU A 453 14.66 -11.34 37.21
N THR A 454 13.39 -11.54 37.54
CA THR A 454 12.90 -12.83 38.03
C THR A 454 12.98 -13.90 36.96
N LEU A 455 12.58 -13.59 35.73
CA LEU A 455 12.67 -14.53 34.61
C LEU A 455 14.13 -14.86 34.26
N GLN A 456 15.02 -13.86 34.24
CA GLN A 456 16.45 -14.09 34.00
C GLN A 456 17.07 -14.99 35.07
N ARG A 457 16.78 -14.77 36.36
CA ARG A 457 17.25 -15.67 37.44
C ARG A 457 16.71 -17.09 37.27
N TRP A 458 15.43 -17.24 36.93
CA TRP A 458 14.79 -18.53 36.75
C TRP A 458 15.34 -19.31 35.55
N LEU A 459 15.71 -18.62 34.47
CA LEU A 459 16.14 -19.23 33.22
C LEU A 459 17.66 -19.39 33.11
N ASP A 460 18.43 -18.48 33.70
CA ASP A 460 19.89 -18.40 33.54
C ASP A 460 20.65 -17.86 34.79
N GLY A 461 20.04 -17.94 35.99
CA GLY A 461 20.67 -17.47 37.23
C GLY A 461 22.01 -18.13 37.53
N HIS A 462 22.93 -17.48 38.23
CA HIS A 462 24.28 -18.03 38.45
C HIS A 462 24.29 -19.16 39.49
N GLN A 463 23.32 -19.15 40.43
CA GLN A 463 23.15 -20.20 41.42
C GLN A 463 22.06 -21.20 40.99
N GLU A 464 22.31 -22.49 41.18
CA GLU A 464 21.33 -23.54 40.84
C GLU A 464 20.03 -23.40 41.65
N SER A 465 20.10 -22.84 42.86
CA SER A 465 18.95 -22.54 43.73
C SER A 465 17.99 -21.50 43.16
N GLU A 466 18.45 -20.64 42.25
CA GLU A 466 17.64 -19.57 41.63
C GLU A 466 16.91 -20.04 40.37
N ARG A 467 17.40 -21.11 39.75
CA ARG A 467 16.88 -21.63 38.48
C ARG A 467 15.62 -22.46 38.68
N LEU A 468 14.82 -22.57 37.62
CA LEU A 468 13.75 -23.55 37.57
C LEU A 468 14.32 -24.96 37.71
N LYS A 469 13.62 -25.82 38.45
CA LYS A 469 13.98 -27.23 38.59
C LYS A 469 14.11 -27.90 37.22
N ARG A 470 15.02 -28.87 37.12
CA ARG A 470 15.36 -29.58 35.88
C ARG A 470 14.15 -30.03 35.03
N PRO A 471 13.06 -30.62 35.58
CA PRO A 471 11.90 -31.02 34.75
C PRO A 471 11.14 -29.85 34.11
N ALA A 472 11.16 -28.67 34.74
CA ALA A 472 10.58 -27.46 34.17
C ALA A 472 11.52 -26.85 33.12
N MET A 473 12.83 -26.82 33.38
CA MET A 473 13.81 -26.33 32.42
C MET A 473 13.82 -27.15 31.12
N GLU A 474 13.78 -28.49 31.24
CA GLU A 474 13.74 -29.40 30.09
C GLU A 474 12.50 -29.18 29.21
N GLN A 475 11.35 -28.78 29.79
CA GLN A 475 10.15 -28.42 29.00
C GLN A 475 10.39 -27.15 28.16
N LEU A 476 11.06 -26.14 28.73
CA LEU A 476 11.37 -24.89 28.01
C LEU A 476 12.44 -25.10 26.93
N GLU A 477 13.41 -25.98 27.20
CA GLU A 477 14.48 -26.36 26.27
C GLU A 477 14.02 -27.32 25.18
N ARG A 478 12.86 -27.98 25.32
CA ARG A 478 12.24 -28.83 24.30
C ARG A 478 11.18 -28.10 23.48
N CYS A 479 10.48 -27.14 24.07
CA CYS A 479 9.51 -26.33 23.34
C CYS A 479 10.23 -25.54 22.22
N ARG A 480 9.76 -25.69 20.98
CA ARG A 480 10.27 -24.99 19.80
C ARG A 480 9.19 -24.04 19.28
N LEU A 481 9.54 -22.77 19.14
CA LEU A 481 8.70 -21.77 18.48
C LEU A 481 8.93 -21.82 16.96
N ASP A 482 8.09 -21.11 16.20
CA ASP A 482 8.30 -20.92 14.77
C ASP A 482 9.67 -20.25 14.53
N GLY A 483 10.45 -20.79 13.58
CA GLY A 483 11.87 -20.43 13.40
C GLY A 483 12.87 -21.27 14.24
N GLY A 484 12.40 -22.24 15.03
CA GLY A 484 13.25 -23.29 15.63
C GLY A 484 13.97 -22.93 16.93
N GLN A 485 13.84 -21.68 17.41
CA GLN A 485 14.39 -21.26 18.70
C GLN A 485 13.66 -21.95 19.87
N THR A 486 14.40 -22.26 20.94
CA THR A 486 13.79 -22.80 22.16
C THR A 486 13.00 -21.73 22.91
N LEU A 487 11.95 -22.11 23.65
CA LEU A 487 11.18 -21.14 24.44
C LEU A 487 12.06 -20.47 25.52
N LYS A 488 13.02 -21.19 26.08
CA LYS A 488 14.01 -20.64 27.03
C LYS A 488 14.84 -19.53 26.38
N ASP A 489 15.48 -19.83 25.26
CA ASP A 489 16.37 -18.88 24.58
C ASP A 489 15.60 -17.67 24.07
N TRP A 490 14.35 -17.89 23.63
CA TRP A 490 13.47 -16.82 23.19
C TRP A 490 13.09 -15.88 24.36
N LEU A 491 12.73 -16.41 25.53
CA LEU A 491 12.41 -15.59 26.71
C LEU A 491 13.64 -14.78 27.18
N LEU A 492 14.83 -15.36 27.13
CA LEU A 492 16.08 -14.65 27.43
C LEU A 492 16.39 -13.57 26.39
N ALA A 493 16.17 -13.85 25.11
CA ALA A 493 16.33 -12.87 24.03
C ALA A 493 15.32 -11.72 24.18
N ALA A 494 14.07 -12.00 24.51
CA ALA A 494 13.02 -11.02 24.75
C ALA A 494 13.30 -10.12 25.98
N SER A 495 14.23 -10.53 26.85
CA SER A 495 14.68 -9.74 28.00
C SER A 495 15.76 -8.70 27.66
N ARG A 496 16.05 -8.47 26.36
CA ARG A 496 17.05 -7.51 25.88
C ARG A 496 16.39 -6.41 25.04
N GLN A 497 16.72 -5.15 25.32
CA GLN A 497 16.15 -3.98 24.65
C GLN A 497 16.31 -4.03 23.12
N GLU A 498 17.50 -4.36 22.63
CA GLU A 498 17.83 -4.41 21.20
C GLU A 498 16.88 -5.32 20.41
N ASN A 499 16.56 -6.49 20.97
CA ASN A 499 15.68 -7.47 20.34
C ASN A 499 14.24 -6.95 20.27
N ILE A 500 13.73 -6.32 21.32
CA ILE A 500 12.38 -5.75 21.34
C ILE A 500 12.23 -4.65 20.29
N VAL A 501 13.21 -3.74 20.21
CA VAL A 501 13.20 -2.68 19.20
C VAL A 501 13.29 -3.28 17.79
N GLN A 502 14.14 -4.29 17.58
CA GLN A 502 14.31 -4.95 16.28
C GLN A 502 13.07 -5.74 15.84
N TRP A 503 12.39 -6.43 16.75
CA TRP A 503 11.21 -7.25 16.44
C TRP A 503 9.97 -6.40 16.17
N ILE A 504 9.80 -5.30 16.92
CA ILE A 504 8.64 -4.41 16.77
C ILE A 504 8.83 -3.43 15.59
N GLN A 505 10.07 -3.06 15.25
CA GLN A 505 10.48 -2.22 14.12
C GLN A 505 9.91 -0.79 14.13
N PRO A 506 10.70 0.23 14.58
CA PRO A 506 10.27 1.63 14.66
C PRO A 506 9.69 2.18 13.34
N ARG A 507 10.31 1.83 12.21
CA ARG A 507 9.86 2.25 10.87
C ARG A 507 8.42 1.84 10.55
N VAL A 508 7.99 0.64 10.97
CA VAL A 508 6.62 0.16 10.76
C VAL A 508 5.64 0.95 11.62
N LEU A 509 6.07 1.40 12.80
CA LEU A 509 5.29 2.24 13.69
C LEU A 509 5.20 3.68 13.18
N ALA A 510 6.23 4.25 12.54
CA ALA A 510 6.23 5.63 12.07
C ALA A 510 5.43 5.86 10.77
N ASN A 511 5.51 4.93 9.82
CA ASN A 511 5.09 5.16 8.43
C ASN A 511 3.59 5.30 8.16
N ARG A 512 2.68 5.04 9.13
CA ARG A 512 1.25 4.96 8.82
C ARG A 512 0.43 6.24 8.98
N HIS A 513 0.84 7.21 9.83
CA HIS A 513 0.02 8.42 10.06
C HIS A 513 0.78 9.75 10.11
N HIS A 514 2.08 9.81 9.78
CA HIS A 514 2.93 11.02 9.84
C HIS A 514 2.87 11.86 11.14
N ILE A 515 2.27 11.35 12.22
CA ILE A 515 2.19 12.00 13.53
C ILE A 515 3.50 11.80 14.32
N SER A 516 4.20 10.69 14.07
CA SER A 516 5.44 10.30 14.75
C SER A 516 6.52 9.98 13.73
N SER A 517 7.72 10.54 13.91
CA SER A 517 8.90 10.19 13.09
C SER A 517 9.43 8.80 13.46
N GLU A 518 10.31 8.23 12.62
CA GLU A 518 11.01 6.99 12.95
C GLU A 518 11.89 7.14 14.20
N GLU A 519 12.46 8.33 14.39
CA GLU A 519 13.24 8.70 15.57
C GLU A 519 12.37 8.69 16.83
N THR A 520 11.25 9.43 16.85
CA THR A 520 10.35 9.50 18.00
C THR A 520 9.69 8.15 18.31
N ALA A 521 9.34 7.37 17.29
CA ALA A 521 8.85 6.01 17.48
C ALA A 521 9.93 5.08 18.05
N GLY A 522 11.20 5.28 17.65
CA GLY A 522 12.35 4.57 18.18
C GLY A 522 12.64 4.92 19.64
N GLU A 523 12.58 6.20 19.99
CA GLU A 523 12.71 6.69 21.38
C GLU A 523 11.60 6.13 22.26
N PHE A 524 10.34 6.23 21.84
CA PHE A 524 9.20 5.68 22.57
C PHE A 524 9.33 4.17 22.84
N LEU A 525 9.81 3.41 21.85
CA LEU A 525 10.08 1.97 22.02
C LEU A 525 11.23 1.72 23.00
N ARG A 526 12.28 2.54 22.96
CA ARG A 526 13.43 2.42 23.85
C ARG A 526 13.10 2.80 25.27
N ASP A 527 12.30 3.84 25.50
CA ASP A 527 11.96 4.33 26.83
C ASP A 527 11.08 3.33 27.60
N GLU A 528 10.11 2.72 26.92
CA GLU A 528 9.18 1.75 27.54
C GLU A 528 9.50 0.29 27.17
N TRP A 529 10.72 -0.02 26.72
CA TRP A 529 11.07 -1.34 26.14
C TRP A 529 10.73 -2.52 27.04
N LYS A 530 10.90 -2.39 28.37
CA LYS A 530 10.61 -3.44 29.35
C LYS A 530 9.12 -3.75 29.40
N ARG A 531 8.27 -2.72 29.33
CA ARG A 531 6.81 -2.89 29.27
C ARG A 531 6.41 -3.66 28.01
N TRP A 532 7.01 -3.31 26.86
CA TRP A 532 6.75 -4.00 25.60
C TRP A 532 7.25 -5.44 25.60
N ALA A 533 8.40 -5.71 26.23
CA ALA A 533 8.91 -7.07 26.46
C ALA A 533 7.91 -7.92 27.25
N LEU A 534 7.40 -7.39 28.37
CA LEU A 534 6.41 -8.09 29.20
C LEU A 534 5.14 -8.43 28.44
N LEU A 535 4.59 -7.47 27.68
CA LEU A 535 3.38 -7.68 26.89
C LEU A 535 3.60 -8.74 25.80
N LEU A 536 4.77 -8.75 25.16
CA LEU A 536 5.12 -9.76 24.16
C LEU A 536 5.29 -11.16 24.78
N MET A 537 6.00 -11.25 25.90
CA MET A 537 6.15 -12.50 26.66
C MET A 537 4.79 -13.03 27.11
N ASP A 538 3.91 -12.18 27.65
CA ASP A 538 2.58 -12.60 28.10
C ASP A 538 1.70 -13.04 26.92
N ALA A 539 1.73 -12.33 25.79
CA ALA A 539 0.97 -12.70 24.60
C ALA A 539 1.38 -14.09 24.06
N VAL A 540 2.68 -14.37 24.00
CA VAL A 540 3.20 -15.69 23.58
C VAL A 540 2.82 -16.77 24.59
N LEU A 541 3.05 -16.56 25.88
CA LEU A 541 2.69 -17.53 26.93
C LEU A 541 1.18 -17.79 27.01
N ALA A 542 0.36 -16.76 26.84
CA ALA A 542 -1.10 -16.89 26.77
C ALA A 542 -1.54 -17.71 25.56
N GLY A 543 -0.93 -17.48 24.39
CA GLY A 543 -1.21 -18.25 23.18
C GLY A 543 -0.77 -19.72 23.27
N LEU A 544 0.35 -20.01 23.92
CA LEU A 544 0.76 -21.40 24.23
C LEU A 544 -0.27 -22.10 25.12
N ALA A 545 -0.75 -21.44 26.18
CA ALA A 545 -1.78 -22.00 27.05
C ALA A 545 -3.11 -22.25 26.31
N LEU A 546 -3.47 -21.36 25.37
CA LEU A 546 -4.66 -21.55 24.54
C LEU A 546 -4.52 -22.76 23.61
N ARG A 547 -3.32 -23.01 23.07
CA ARG A 547 -3.02 -24.19 22.24
C ARG A 547 -3.12 -25.49 23.03
N ASN A 548 -2.52 -25.56 24.22
CA ASN A 548 -2.66 -26.71 25.12
C ASN A 548 -4.13 -27.11 25.32
N LYS A 549 -5.00 -26.12 25.61
CA LYS A 549 -6.43 -26.38 25.82
C LYS A 549 -7.15 -26.90 24.57
N ARG A 550 -6.68 -26.57 23.37
CA ARG A 550 -7.25 -27.06 22.11
C ARG A 550 -6.78 -28.47 21.78
N GLU A 551 -5.53 -28.81 22.09
CA GLU A 551 -5.01 -30.18 21.94
C GLU A 551 -5.69 -31.12 22.96
N GLU A 552 -5.81 -30.71 24.23
CA GLU A 552 -6.54 -31.45 25.28
C GLU A 552 -8.04 -31.66 24.96
N GLY A 553 -8.65 -30.77 24.16
CA GLY A 553 -10.06 -30.85 23.78
C GLY A 553 -10.35 -31.61 22.48
N ASN A 554 -9.33 -31.92 21.67
CA ASN A 554 -9.45 -32.73 20.45
C ASN A 554 -9.12 -34.22 20.70
N ASP A 555 -8.49 -34.54 21.83
CA ASP A 555 -8.22 -35.91 22.29
C ASP A 555 -9.37 -36.51 23.15
N GLY A 556 -10.53 -35.84 23.21
CA GLY A 556 -11.69 -36.19 24.03
C GLY A 556 -12.91 -36.65 23.24
#